data_AF-A0A8B8ME55-F1
#
_entry.id   AF-A0A8B8ME55-F1
#
_cell.length_a   1.000
_cell.length_b   1.000
_cell.length_c   1.000
_cell.angle_alpha   90.00
_cell.angle_beta   90.00
_cell.angle_gamma   90.00
#
_symmetry.space_group_name_H-M   'P 1'
#
loop_
_entity.id
_entity.type
_entity.pdbx_description
1 polymer ?
#
loop_
_entity_poly.entity_id
_entity_poly.type
_entity_poly.pdbx_seq_one_letter_code
_entity_poly.pdbx_strand_id
1 'polypeptide(L)'
;MVRNLCLCLSPLPVKLVGDSRPLYHKIVESFLNKFFPSGYPYSVNEGYLRYTQFRALQHIASAALSVLSTQSLLFAAGLRPTPAQATAVSWILKDGMEHVGKLICSNLGARMDSEPKRWRILADVLYDLGTGLEVFSPLCPQLFLQMAGLGNFAKGMAVVAARATRLPIYSSFAKEGNLSDLFAKGEAISTLFNVVGIGVGIQLASTICTSMQGKLIVGPLLSIIHIYCVSEEMRATPINTLNPQRTAMIVADFLKTGNVSSPADLRYQEDLLFPQRLVKDAGNVRVGRALHKVIKPSRFVELKQVLPGEKFLLNGENGCIDMVLEHDAIGEDALKGWLVAAYAVQIKKSSPEISTSALVKAYEKMNEVFPVFLKELQSKGWHTDRFLDGTGSRFAL
;
A
#
# COMPACT_ATOMS: atom_id res chain seq x y z
N MET A 1 16.16 70.00 3.18
CA MET A 1 17.28 69.07 3.41
C MET A 1 16.77 67.65 3.17
N VAL A 2 16.67 67.22 1.91
CA VAL A 2 16.32 65.86 1.51
C VAL A 2 17.23 65.53 0.34
N ARG A 3 18.27 64.72 0.56
CA ARG A 3 19.15 64.20 -0.49
C ARG A 3 18.56 62.89 -0.98
N ASN A 4 18.09 62.87 -2.22
CA ASN A 4 17.76 61.65 -2.96
C ASN A 4 19.04 60.85 -3.20
N LEU A 5 19.23 59.73 -2.50
CA LEU A 5 20.18 58.70 -2.89
C LEU A 5 19.50 57.79 -3.91
N CYS A 6 19.75 58.06 -5.19
CA CYS A 6 19.44 57.15 -6.28
C CYS A 6 20.52 56.06 -6.28
N LEU A 7 20.25 54.91 -5.66
CA LEU A 7 21.12 53.73 -5.75
C LEU A 7 20.96 53.11 -7.15
N CYS A 8 21.87 53.44 -8.06
CA CYS A 8 22.07 52.69 -9.30
C CYS A 8 22.61 51.30 -8.97
N LEU A 9 21.71 50.31 -8.83
CA LEU A 9 22.08 48.90 -8.84
C LEU A 9 22.47 48.51 -10.27
N SER A 10 23.77 48.53 -10.56
CA SER A 10 24.33 47.92 -11.76
C SER A 10 23.99 46.42 -11.77
N PRO A 11 23.42 45.85 -12.86
CA PRO A 11 23.23 44.42 -12.95
C PRO A 11 24.61 43.73 -12.96
N LEU A 12 24.87 42.90 -11.95
CA LEU A 12 26.05 42.04 -11.92
C LEU A 12 26.05 41.17 -13.19
N PRO A 13 27.14 41.17 -13.99
CA PRO A 13 27.21 40.29 -15.14
C PRO A 13 27.27 38.84 -14.65
N VAL A 14 26.17 38.11 -14.83
CA VAL A 14 26.13 36.67 -14.59
C VAL A 14 27.04 36.02 -15.64
N LYS A 15 28.27 35.68 -15.25
CA LYS A 15 29.13 34.81 -16.05
C LYS A 15 28.43 33.45 -16.15
N LEU A 16 27.90 33.14 -17.33
CA LEU A 16 27.56 31.77 -17.71
C LEU A 16 28.85 30.96 -17.68
N VAL A 17 29.12 30.31 -16.54
CA VAL A 17 30.18 29.32 -16.43
C VAL A 17 29.85 28.23 -17.44
N GLY A 18 30.73 28.03 -18.42
CA GLY A 18 30.57 26.98 -19.42
C GLY A 18 30.53 25.63 -18.73
N ASP A 19 29.35 25.02 -18.68
CA ASP A 19 29.18 23.70 -18.09
C ASP A 19 29.96 22.68 -18.93
N SER A 20 31.10 22.24 -18.41
CA SER A 20 32.04 21.35 -19.10
C SER A 20 31.70 19.86 -18.92
N ARG A 21 30.57 19.55 -18.27
CA ARG A 21 30.19 18.16 -17.98
C ARG A 21 29.76 17.40 -19.25
N PRO A 22 30.00 16.07 -19.32
CA PRO A 22 29.51 15.23 -20.40
C PRO A 22 27.99 15.34 -20.59
N LEU A 23 27.53 15.24 -21.85
CA LEU A 23 26.12 15.38 -22.20
C LEU A 23 25.21 14.43 -21.41
N TYR A 24 25.65 13.18 -21.18
CA TYR A 24 24.93 12.21 -20.36
C TYR A 24 24.66 12.73 -18.94
N HIS A 25 25.66 13.30 -18.28
CA HIS A 25 25.49 13.85 -16.93
C HIS A 25 24.50 15.00 -16.90
N LYS A 26 24.53 15.89 -17.92
CA LYS A 26 23.57 16.99 -18.04
C LYS A 26 22.14 16.49 -18.20
N ILE A 27 21.93 15.48 -19.05
CA ILE A 27 20.61 14.89 -19.28
C ILE A 27 20.10 14.20 -18.01
N VAL A 28 20.94 13.37 -17.37
CA VAL A 28 20.58 12.66 -16.15
C VAL A 28 20.26 13.63 -15.03
N GLU A 29 21.11 14.63 -14.80
CA GLU A 29 20.89 15.63 -13.75
C GLU A 29 19.64 16.47 -14.03
N SER A 30 19.42 16.91 -15.27
CA SER A 30 18.19 17.61 -15.64
C SER A 30 16.94 16.74 -15.41
N PHE A 31 17.03 15.44 -15.69
CA PHE A 31 15.95 14.50 -15.43
C PHE A 31 15.69 14.34 -13.93
N LEU A 32 16.74 14.10 -13.14
CA LEU A 32 16.64 13.98 -11.69
C LEU A 32 16.06 15.26 -11.07
N ASN A 33 16.59 16.43 -11.43
CA ASN A 33 16.10 17.71 -10.91
C ASN A 33 14.62 17.95 -11.26
N LYS A 34 14.18 17.52 -12.44
CA LYS A 34 12.78 17.69 -12.87
C LYS A 34 11.84 16.71 -12.19
N PHE A 35 12.21 15.43 -12.11
CA PHE A 35 11.30 14.33 -11.77
C PHE A 35 11.53 13.68 -10.40
N PHE A 36 12.61 14.00 -9.70
CA PHE A 36 12.85 13.56 -8.33
C PHE A 36 12.62 14.70 -7.33
N PRO A 37 12.36 14.37 -6.05
CA PRO A 37 12.21 15.35 -4.99
C PRO A 37 13.45 16.23 -4.81
N SER A 38 13.22 17.44 -4.36
CA SER A 38 14.25 18.41 -4.03
C SER A 38 15.19 17.83 -2.98
N GLY A 39 16.51 17.88 -3.21
CA GLY A 39 17.50 17.27 -2.32
C GLY A 39 17.69 15.76 -2.46
N TYR A 40 17.12 15.13 -3.49
CA TYR A 40 17.39 13.72 -3.80
C TYR A 40 18.90 13.50 -4.02
N PRO A 41 19.50 12.40 -3.51
CA PRO A 41 18.88 11.26 -2.85
C PRO A 41 18.65 11.39 -1.34
N TYR A 42 19.11 12.46 -0.70
CA TYR A 42 19.12 12.58 0.76
C TYR A 42 17.75 12.91 1.35
N SER A 43 16.87 13.54 0.57
CA SER A 43 15.53 13.96 0.98
C SER A 43 14.48 12.85 1.03
N VAL A 44 14.83 11.60 0.75
CA VAL A 44 13.88 10.47 0.76
C VAL A 44 14.42 9.28 1.56
N ASN A 45 13.52 8.43 2.07
CA ASN A 45 13.90 7.14 2.63
C ASN A 45 14.37 6.16 1.56
N GLU A 46 15.08 5.13 2.00
CA GLU A 46 15.64 4.09 1.12
C GLU A 46 14.57 3.38 0.30
N GLY A 47 14.97 2.89 -0.88
CA GLY A 47 14.06 2.18 -1.80
C GLY A 47 13.31 3.08 -2.78
N TYR A 48 13.31 4.41 -2.60
CA TYR A 48 12.56 5.33 -3.48
C TYR A 48 12.96 5.25 -4.96
N LEU A 49 14.26 5.03 -5.25
CA LEU A 49 14.73 4.85 -6.64
C LEU A 49 14.14 3.59 -7.27
N ARG A 50 14.25 2.45 -6.57
CA ARG A 50 13.75 1.15 -7.03
C ARG A 50 12.24 1.20 -7.22
N TYR A 51 11.54 1.82 -6.26
CA TYR A 51 10.12 2.12 -6.36
C TYR A 51 9.79 2.92 -7.62
N THR A 52 10.49 4.03 -7.86
CA THR A 52 10.25 4.91 -9.02
C THR A 52 10.53 4.23 -10.36
N GLN A 53 11.56 3.38 -10.42
CA GLN A 53 11.90 2.60 -11.63
C GLN A 53 10.79 1.62 -12.00
N PHE A 54 10.30 0.84 -11.04
CA PHE A 54 9.21 -0.09 -11.31
C PHE A 54 7.88 0.61 -11.57
N ARG A 55 7.63 1.72 -10.88
CA ARG A 55 6.48 2.59 -11.18
C ARG A 55 6.46 3.05 -12.63
N ALA A 56 7.61 3.46 -13.16
CA ALA A 56 7.72 3.88 -14.55
C ALA A 56 7.32 2.75 -15.52
N LEU A 57 7.86 1.54 -15.30
CA LEU A 57 7.53 0.37 -16.11
C LEU A 57 6.07 -0.07 -15.94
N GLN A 58 5.55 -0.01 -14.71
CA GLN A 58 4.15 -0.26 -14.39
C GLN A 58 3.23 0.64 -15.22
N HIS A 59 3.49 1.96 -15.23
CA HIS A 59 2.67 2.90 -15.99
C HIS A 59 2.75 2.70 -17.50
N ILE A 60 3.92 2.33 -18.04
CA ILE A 60 4.04 1.97 -19.46
C ILE A 60 3.13 0.78 -19.78
N ALA A 61 3.25 -0.31 -19.02
CA ALA A 61 2.50 -1.54 -19.28
C ALA A 61 0.99 -1.36 -19.11
N SER A 62 0.56 -0.70 -18.03
CA SER A 62 -0.84 -0.40 -17.74
C SER A 62 -1.48 0.47 -18.82
N ALA A 63 -0.78 1.54 -19.24
CA ALA A 63 -1.28 2.44 -20.27
C ALA A 63 -1.37 1.76 -21.64
N ALA A 64 -0.37 0.94 -22.02
CA ALA A 64 -0.43 0.17 -23.25
C ALA A 64 -1.62 -0.80 -23.25
N LEU A 65 -1.84 -1.49 -22.12
CA LEU A 65 -2.97 -2.40 -21.93
C LEU A 65 -4.32 -1.65 -21.99
N SER A 66 -4.39 -0.44 -21.44
CA SER A 66 -5.57 0.44 -21.52
C SER A 66 -5.93 0.80 -22.97
N VAL A 67 -4.95 1.08 -23.83
CA VAL A 67 -5.19 1.33 -25.27
C VAL A 67 -5.84 0.11 -25.94
N LEU A 68 -5.35 -1.11 -25.66
CA LEU A 68 -5.95 -2.34 -26.20
C LEU A 68 -7.39 -2.53 -25.71
N SER A 69 -7.63 -2.20 -24.42
CA SER A 69 -8.96 -2.18 -23.80
C SER A 69 -9.93 -1.28 -24.57
N THR A 70 -9.54 -0.03 -24.78
CA THR A 70 -10.35 0.97 -25.49
C THR A 70 -10.61 0.55 -26.94
N GLN A 71 -9.58 0.07 -27.65
CA GLN A 71 -9.73 -0.43 -29.02
C GLN A 71 -10.76 -1.59 -29.08
N SER A 72 -10.69 -2.54 -28.15
CA SER A 72 -11.65 -3.65 -28.09
C SER A 72 -13.06 -3.19 -27.74
N LEU A 73 -13.23 -2.26 -26.80
CA LEU A 73 -14.56 -1.71 -26.49
C LEU A 73 -15.22 -1.04 -27.68
N LEU A 74 -14.46 -0.19 -28.40
CA LEU A 74 -14.97 0.51 -29.58
C LEU A 74 -15.36 -0.48 -30.67
N PHE A 75 -14.53 -1.51 -30.90
CA PHE A 75 -14.85 -2.55 -31.86
C PHE A 75 -16.09 -3.36 -31.45
N ALA A 76 -16.17 -3.82 -30.19
CA ALA A 76 -17.33 -4.57 -29.69
C ALA A 76 -18.63 -3.75 -29.75
N ALA A 77 -18.56 -2.45 -29.45
CA ALA A 77 -19.72 -1.57 -29.57
C ALA A 77 -20.18 -1.42 -31.03
N GLY A 78 -19.24 -1.35 -31.98
CA GLY A 78 -19.51 -1.29 -33.42
C GLY A 78 -20.09 -2.59 -34.01
N LEU A 79 -19.88 -3.74 -33.37
CA LEU A 79 -20.43 -5.03 -33.82
C LEU A 79 -21.93 -5.19 -33.53
N ARG A 80 -22.53 -4.33 -32.70
CA ARG A 80 -23.93 -4.46 -32.31
C ARG A 80 -24.84 -3.73 -33.30
N PRO A 81 -25.88 -4.38 -33.87
CA PRO A 81 -26.85 -3.71 -34.73
C PRO A 81 -27.87 -2.92 -33.89
N THR A 82 -27.39 -2.03 -33.02
CA THR A 82 -28.23 -1.21 -32.14
C THR A 82 -28.24 0.25 -32.59
N PRO A 83 -29.40 0.94 -32.52
CA PRO A 83 -29.46 2.37 -32.80
C PRO A 83 -28.46 3.15 -31.94
N ALA A 84 -27.94 4.27 -32.47
CA ALA A 84 -26.93 5.08 -31.78
C ALA A 84 -27.35 5.47 -30.35
N GLN A 85 -28.64 5.76 -30.13
CA GLN A 85 -29.19 6.04 -28.81
C GLN A 85 -29.03 4.88 -27.82
N ALA A 86 -29.33 3.64 -28.23
CA ALA A 86 -29.19 2.45 -27.38
C ALA A 86 -27.71 2.13 -27.09
N THR A 87 -26.83 2.38 -28.07
CA THR A 87 -25.38 2.29 -27.88
C THR A 87 -24.88 3.30 -26.86
N ALA A 88 -25.34 4.55 -26.94
CA ALA A 88 -25.00 5.61 -25.99
C ALA A 88 -25.48 5.27 -24.57
N VAL A 89 -26.72 4.78 -24.41
CA VAL A 89 -27.23 4.32 -23.11
C VAL A 89 -26.38 3.17 -22.55
N SER A 90 -25.98 2.21 -23.38
CA SER A 90 -25.07 1.13 -22.96
C SER A 90 -23.73 1.67 -22.44
N TRP A 91 -23.19 2.71 -23.07
CA TRP A 91 -21.93 3.33 -22.68
C TRP A 91 -22.04 4.06 -21.34
N ILE A 92 -23.12 4.81 -21.15
CA ILE A 92 -23.42 5.49 -19.88
C ILE A 92 -23.63 4.49 -18.75
N LEU A 93 -24.37 3.40 -18.99
CA LEU A 93 -24.60 2.35 -17.99
C LEU A 93 -23.28 1.65 -17.63
N LYS A 94 -22.45 1.32 -18.62
CA LYS A 94 -21.09 0.79 -18.43
C LYS A 94 -20.26 1.73 -17.54
N ASP A 95 -20.25 3.04 -17.82
CA ASP A 95 -19.48 4.02 -17.06
C ASP A 95 -20.07 4.24 -15.65
N GLY A 96 -21.38 4.16 -15.50
CA GLY A 96 -22.08 4.18 -14.21
C GLY A 96 -21.59 3.08 -13.25
N MET A 97 -21.26 1.89 -13.76
CA MET A 97 -20.74 0.79 -12.95
C MET A 97 -19.40 1.10 -12.28
N GLU A 98 -18.57 1.99 -12.86
CA GLU A 98 -17.34 2.44 -12.22
C GLU A 98 -17.64 3.17 -10.90
N HIS A 99 -18.68 4.00 -10.87
CA HIS A 99 -19.10 4.70 -9.66
C HIS A 99 -19.63 3.75 -8.59
N VAL A 100 -20.37 2.72 -8.99
CA VAL A 100 -20.81 1.67 -8.06
C VAL A 100 -19.61 0.96 -7.44
N GLY A 101 -18.60 0.61 -8.24
CA GLY A 101 -17.35 0.02 -7.75
C GLY A 101 -16.64 0.93 -6.73
N LYS A 102 -16.58 2.23 -7.00
CA LYS A 102 -15.99 3.22 -6.07
C LYS A 102 -16.72 3.25 -4.72
N LEU A 103 -18.06 3.28 -4.74
CA LEU A 103 -18.89 3.33 -3.53
C LEU A 103 -18.76 2.06 -2.66
N ILE A 104 -18.66 0.89 -3.28
CA ILE A 104 -18.46 -0.35 -2.51
C ILE A 104 -17.07 -0.39 -1.90
N CYS A 105 -16.05 0.05 -2.66
CA CYS A 105 -14.67 0.00 -2.22
C CYS A 105 -14.35 1.00 -1.10
N SER A 106 -15.08 2.12 -0.98
CA SER A 106 -14.85 3.13 0.07
C SER A 106 -15.03 2.59 1.50
N ASN A 107 -15.86 1.56 1.68
CA ASN A 107 -16.07 0.91 2.98
C ASN A 107 -14.86 0.09 3.45
N LEU A 108 -13.82 -0.05 2.62
CA LEU A 108 -12.64 -0.87 2.90
C LEU A 108 -11.42 -0.02 3.27
N GLY A 109 -11.57 1.31 3.41
CA GLY A 109 -10.47 2.26 3.67
C GLY A 109 -9.57 1.87 4.86
N ALA A 110 -10.15 1.52 6.01
CA ALA A 110 -9.38 1.11 7.18
C ALA A 110 -8.47 -0.11 6.90
N ARG A 111 -8.93 -1.06 6.07
CA ARG A 111 -8.12 -2.21 5.64
C ARG A 111 -6.99 -1.80 4.71
N MET A 112 -7.20 -0.78 3.88
CA MET A 112 -6.18 -0.21 2.99
C MET A 112 -5.09 0.52 3.76
N ASP A 113 -5.45 1.22 4.83
CA ASP A 113 -4.47 1.87 5.72
C ASP A 113 -3.61 0.83 6.47
N SER A 114 -4.23 -0.26 6.92
CA SER A 114 -3.54 -1.36 7.60
C SER A 114 -2.56 -2.10 6.67
N GLU A 115 -3.00 -2.43 5.44
CA GLU A 115 -2.24 -3.27 4.50
C GLU A 115 -2.02 -2.58 3.14
N PRO A 116 -1.35 -1.42 3.07
CA PRO A 116 -1.33 -0.58 1.87
C PRO A 116 -0.62 -1.23 0.68
N LYS A 117 0.44 -2.00 0.93
CA LYS A 117 1.18 -2.74 -0.11
C LYS A 117 0.30 -3.77 -0.81
N ARG A 118 -0.42 -4.58 -0.01
CA ARG A 118 -1.33 -5.61 -0.53
C ARG A 118 -2.49 -4.98 -1.30
N TRP A 119 -3.09 -3.94 -0.75
CA TRP A 119 -4.21 -3.26 -1.41
C TRP A 119 -3.80 -2.57 -2.70
N ARG A 120 -2.55 -2.10 -2.81
CA ARG A 120 -2.01 -1.63 -4.09
C ARG A 120 -1.94 -2.75 -5.12
N ILE A 121 -1.33 -3.89 -4.77
CA ILE A 121 -1.26 -5.04 -5.69
C ILE A 121 -2.66 -5.52 -6.09
N LEU A 122 -3.59 -5.63 -5.14
CA LEU A 122 -4.96 -6.03 -5.41
C LEU A 122 -5.69 -5.02 -6.31
N ALA A 123 -5.44 -3.73 -6.13
CA ALA A 123 -6.00 -2.69 -6.99
C ALA A 123 -5.56 -2.90 -8.44
N ASP A 124 -4.25 -3.06 -8.67
CA ASP A 124 -3.71 -3.23 -10.03
C ASP A 124 -4.16 -4.58 -10.65
N VAL A 125 -4.28 -5.66 -9.86
CA VAL A 125 -4.88 -6.93 -10.33
C VAL A 125 -6.35 -6.74 -10.73
N LEU A 126 -7.16 -6.05 -9.93
CA LEU A 126 -8.56 -5.77 -10.27
C LEU A 126 -8.67 -4.88 -11.51
N TYR A 127 -7.77 -3.91 -11.67
CA TYR A 127 -7.72 -3.07 -12.85
C TYR A 127 -7.42 -3.87 -14.13
N ASP A 128 -6.46 -4.79 -14.05
CA ASP A 128 -6.08 -5.66 -15.16
C ASP A 128 -7.17 -6.66 -15.51
N LEU A 129 -7.83 -7.25 -14.50
CA LEU A 129 -9.00 -8.11 -14.72
C LEU A 129 -10.13 -7.34 -15.42
N GLY A 130 -10.41 -6.12 -14.96
CA GLY A 130 -11.43 -5.28 -15.59
C GLY A 130 -11.07 -4.91 -17.02
N THR A 131 -9.79 -4.62 -17.27
CA THR A 131 -9.26 -4.40 -18.62
C THR A 131 -9.34 -5.66 -19.49
N GLY A 132 -9.04 -6.83 -18.93
CA GLY A 132 -9.19 -8.11 -19.61
C GLY A 132 -10.62 -8.33 -20.10
N LEU A 133 -11.63 -8.11 -19.24
CA LEU A 133 -13.04 -8.22 -19.62
C LEU A 133 -13.40 -7.32 -20.81
N GLU A 134 -12.86 -6.11 -20.85
CA GLU A 134 -13.04 -5.20 -21.98
C GLU A 134 -12.33 -5.68 -23.25
N VAL A 135 -11.10 -6.20 -23.13
CA VAL A 135 -10.35 -6.80 -24.25
C VAL A 135 -11.11 -7.99 -24.84
N PHE A 136 -11.73 -8.83 -23.99
CA PHE A 136 -12.54 -9.98 -24.40
C PHE A 136 -13.91 -9.63 -24.96
N SER A 137 -14.43 -8.43 -24.69
CA SER A 137 -15.81 -8.04 -25.06
C SER A 137 -16.19 -8.26 -26.53
N PRO A 138 -15.30 -8.13 -27.54
CA PRO A 138 -15.68 -8.43 -28.92
C PRO A 138 -15.98 -9.90 -29.21
N LEU A 139 -15.51 -10.84 -28.39
CA LEU A 139 -15.81 -12.26 -28.55
C LEU A 139 -17.25 -12.61 -28.13
N CYS A 140 -17.89 -11.74 -27.36
CA CYS A 140 -19.27 -11.93 -26.91
C CYS A 140 -20.06 -10.61 -27.05
N PRO A 141 -20.31 -10.10 -28.27
CA PRO A 141 -21.00 -8.81 -28.48
C PRO A 141 -22.38 -8.74 -27.80
N GLN A 142 -23.08 -9.87 -27.69
CA GLN A 142 -24.36 -10.01 -27.01
C GLN A 142 -24.29 -9.77 -25.49
N LEU A 143 -23.10 -9.96 -24.89
CA LEU A 143 -22.83 -9.70 -23.47
C LEU A 143 -22.00 -8.42 -23.26
N PHE A 144 -21.91 -7.55 -24.28
CA PHE A 144 -21.07 -6.35 -24.23
C PHE A 144 -21.29 -5.53 -22.95
N LEU A 145 -22.55 -5.24 -22.60
CA LEU A 145 -22.86 -4.40 -21.46
C LEU A 145 -22.42 -5.04 -20.14
N GLN A 146 -22.61 -6.36 -20.00
CA GLN A 146 -22.20 -7.12 -18.82
C GLN A 146 -20.69 -7.16 -18.69
N MET A 147 -19.97 -7.49 -19.78
CA MET A 147 -18.50 -7.55 -19.78
C MET A 147 -17.88 -6.18 -19.52
N ALA A 148 -18.33 -5.16 -20.26
CA ALA A 148 -17.79 -3.82 -20.15
C ALA A 148 -18.19 -3.14 -18.83
N GLY A 149 -19.40 -3.39 -18.33
CA GLY A 149 -19.90 -2.87 -17.07
C GLY A 149 -19.21 -3.52 -15.87
N LEU A 150 -19.04 -4.85 -15.87
CA LEU A 150 -18.26 -5.55 -14.84
C LEU A 150 -16.78 -5.14 -14.88
N GLY A 151 -16.24 -4.92 -16.08
CA GLY A 151 -14.90 -4.37 -16.27
C GLY A 151 -14.72 -2.99 -15.60
N ASN A 152 -15.64 -2.06 -15.87
CA ASN A 152 -15.63 -0.74 -15.25
C ASN A 152 -15.90 -0.79 -13.75
N PHE A 153 -16.77 -1.69 -13.27
CA PHE A 153 -16.98 -1.91 -11.85
C PHE A 153 -15.67 -2.30 -11.14
N ALA A 154 -14.93 -3.27 -11.68
CA ALA A 154 -13.64 -3.70 -11.14
C ALA A 154 -12.60 -2.56 -11.17
N LYS A 155 -12.53 -1.81 -12.28
CA LYS A 155 -11.66 -0.61 -12.39
C LYS A 155 -12.05 0.47 -11.38
N GLY A 156 -13.34 0.66 -11.11
CA GLY A 156 -13.83 1.60 -10.10
C GLY A 156 -13.34 1.27 -8.70
N MET A 157 -13.39 -0.02 -8.31
CA MET A 157 -12.79 -0.49 -7.06
C MET A 157 -11.27 -0.28 -7.04
N ALA A 158 -10.59 -0.66 -8.12
CA ALA A 158 -9.15 -0.51 -8.25
C ALA A 158 -8.69 0.94 -8.07
N VAL A 159 -9.38 1.91 -8.69
CA VAL A 159 -9.04 3.33 -8.59
C VAL A 159 -9.12 3.83 -7.14
N VAL A 160 -10.14 3.42 -6.37
CA VAL A 160 -10.26 3.81 -4.95
C VAL A 160 -9.11 3.22 -4.14
N ALA A 161 -8.86 1.91 -4.27
CA ALA A 161 -7.79 1.24 -3.54
C ALA A 161 -6.40 1.80 -3.90
N ALA A 162 -6.14 2.05 -5.18
CA ALA A 162 -4.89 2.65 -5.64
C ALA A 162 -4.71 4.06 -5.06
N ARG A 163 -5.76 4.89 -5.02
CA ARG A 163 -5.70 6.26 -4.47
C ARG A 163 -5.54 6.26 -2.95
N ALA A 164 -6.33 5.48 -2.22
CA ALA A 164 -6.28 5.41 -0.76
C ALA A 164 -4.88 5.01 -0.25
N THR A 165 -4.23 4.08 -0.94
CA THR A 165 -2.89 3.60 -0.56
C THR A 165 -1.75 4.58 -0.90
N ARG A 166 -1.99 5.65 -1.68
CA ARG A 166 -0.92 6.60 -2.06
C ARG A 166 -0.33 7.33 -0.85
N LEU A 167 -1.17 7.81 0.06
CA LEU A 167 -0.72 8.56 1.22
C LEU A 167 0.22 7.74 2.12
N PRO A 168 -0.15 6.55 2.62
CA PRO A 168 0.76 5.77 3.46
C PRO A 168 2.04 5.38 2.73
N ILE A 169 1.98 5.12 1.41
CA ILE A 169 3.17 4.81 0.60
C ILE A 169 4.11 6.03 0.50
N TYR A 170 3.64 7.20 0.07
CA TYR A 170 4.51 8.38 -0.07
C TYR A 170 4.98 8.90 1.29
N SER A 171 4.13 8.84 2.32
CA SER A 171 4.53 9.21 3.69
C SER A 171 5.68 8.35 4.20
N SER A 172 5.78 7.09 3.78
CA SER A 172 6.91 6.22 4.15
C SER A 172 8.23 6.62 3.48
N PHE A 173 8.18 7.36 2.37
CA PHE A 173 9.37 7.89 1.70
C PHE A 173 9.74 9.31 2.15
N ALA A 174 8.79 10.03 2.74
CA ALA A 174 8.96 11.43 3.10
C ALA A 174 9.99 11.63 4.22
N LYS A 175 10.79 12.69 4.06
CA LYS A 175 11.68 13.23 5.09
C LYS A 175 11.45 14.74 5.18
N GLU A 176 11.68 15.31 6.36
CA GLU A 176 11.67 16.77 6.55
C GLU A 176 10.39 17.47 6.05
N GLY A 177 9.24 16.78 6.10
CA GLY A 177 7.94 17.33 5.67
C GLY A 177 7.78 17.50 4.15
N ASN A 178 8.63 16.89 3.32
CA ASN A 178 8.59 17.03 1.85
C ASN A 178 7.47 16.21 1.13
N LEU A 179 6.40 15.86 1.84
CA LEU A 179 5.35 14.97 1.34
C LEU A 179 4.70 15.50 0.05
N SER A 180 4.40 16.80 -0.02
CA SER A 180 3.80 17.42 -1.20
C SER A 180 4.71 17.36 -2.43
N ASP A 181 6.03 17.49 -2.26
CA ASP A 181 7.00 17.38 -3.36
C ASP A 181 7.04 15.94 -3.88
N LEU A 182 7.07 14.94 -2.97
CA LEU A 182 6.97 13.53 -3.34
C LEU A 182 5.72 13.21 -4.17
N PHE A 183 4.56 13.75 -3.78
CA PHE A 183 3.33 13.59 -4.55
C PHE A 183 3.44 14.22 -5.94
N ALA A 184 3.91 15.47 -6.03
CA ALA A 184 4.02 16.17 -7.30
C ALA A 184 4.99 15.46 -8.27
N LYS A 185 6.15 15.04 -7.76
CA LYS A 185 7.19 14.34 -8.53
C LYS A 185 6.76 12.94 -8.95
N GLY A 186 6.10 12.22 -8.04
CA GLY A 186 5.53 10.92 -8.34
C GLY A 186 4.43 10.98 -9.40
N GLU A 187 3.51 11.97 -9.35
CA GLU A 187 2.51 12.17 -10.40
C GLU A 187 3.13 12.60 -11.74
N ALA A 188 4.23 13.36 -11.72
CA ALA A 188 4.97 13.72 -12.94
C ALA A 188 5.61 12.49 -13.61
N ILE A 189 6.25 11.61 -12.82
CA ILE A 189 6.77 10.32 -13.30
C ILE A 189 5.63 9.48 -13.88
N SER A 190 4.54 9.31 -13.13
CA SER A 190 3.37 8.53 -13.57
C SER A 190 2.83 9.06 -14.90
N THR A 191 2.69 10.39 -15.03
CA THR A 191 2.18 11.03 -16.24
C THR A 191 3.10 10.83 -17.44
N LEU A 192 4.41 11.07 -17.28
CA LEU A 192 5.39 10.90 -18.36
C LEU A 192 5.35 9.48 -18.92
N PHE A 193 5.43 8.49 -18.04
CA PHE A 193 5.49 7.08 -18.45
C PHE A 193 4.14 6.54 -18.92
N ASN A 194 3.03 7.10 -18.44
CA ASN A 194 1.71 6.84 -19.01
C ASN A 194 1.64 7.31 -20.48
N VAL A 195 2.15 8.50 -20.81
CA VAL A 195 2.20 8.99 -22.20
C VAL A 195 3.05 8.08 -23.08
N VAL A 196 4.22 7.65 -22.59
CA VAL A 196 5.07 6.67 -23.30
C VAL A 196 4.30 5.37 -23.53
N GLY A 197 3.62 4.85 -22.50
CA GLY A 197 2.83 3.63 -22.59
C GLY A 197 1.64 3.72 -23.56
N ILE A 198 0.96 4.87 -23.64
CA ILE A 198 -0.06 5.12 -24.66
C ILE A 198 0.56 4.99 -26.07
N GLY A 199 1.72 5.59 -26.30
CA GLY A 199 2.43 5.48 -27.58
C GLY A 199 2.76 4.02 -27.94
N VAL A 200 3.28 3.26 -26.99
CA VAL A 200 3.53 1.81 -27.14
C VAL A 200 2.22 1.06 -27.43
N GLY A 201 1.15 1.36 -26.69
CA GLY A 201 -0.16 0.75 -26.86
C GLY A 201 -0.76 1.01 -28.24
N ILE A 202 -0.65 2.23 -28.76
CA ILE A 202 -1.11 2.58 -30.12
C ILE A 202 -0.32 1.79 -31.16
N GLN A 203 1.01 1.74 -31.04
CA GLN A 203 1.85 0.99 -31.96
C GLN A 203 1.49 -0.52 -31.95
N LEU A 204 1.22 -1.09 -30.77
CA LEU A 204 0.77 -2.48 -30.65
C LEU A 204 -0.61 -2.67 -31.27
N ALA A 205 -1.56 -1.77 -30.98
CA ALA A 205 -2.94 -1.77 -31.49
C ALA A 205 -3.00 -1.67 -33.03
N SER A 206 -2.07 -0.94 -33.65
CA SER A 206 -1.97 -0.76 -35.10
C SER A 206 -1.15 -1.84 -35.81
N THR A 207 -0.52 -2.76 -35.07
CA THR A 207 0.30 -3.85 -35.63
C THR A 207 -0.23 -5.21 -35.21
N ILE A 208 0.41 -5.85 -34.22
CA ILE A 208 0.14 -7.23 -33.80
C ILE A 208 -1.27 -7.35 -33.20
N CYS A 209 -1.72 -6.33 -32.48
CA CYS A 209 -3.02 -6.30 -31.79
C CYS A 209 -4.17 -5.79 -32.66
N THR A 210 -3.99 -5.67 -33.98
CA THR A 210 -5.12 -5.51 -34.92
C THR A 210 -6.03 -6.74 -34.88
N SER A 211 -5.43 -7.92 -34.75
CA SER A 211 -6.13 -9.19 -34.60
C SER A 211 -6.52 -9.48 -33.15
N MET A 212 -7.61 -10.22 -32.95
CA MET A 212 -7.98 -10.69 -31.61
C MET A 212 -6.93 -11.65 -31.04
N GLN A 213 -6.37 -12.54 -31.85
CA GLN A 213 -5.29 -13.46 -31.40
C GLN A 213 -4.09 -12.69 -30.83
N GLY A 214 -3.67 -11.62 -31.51
CA GLY A 214 -2.59 -10.76 -31.02
C GLY A 214 -2.91 -10.13 -29.66
N LYS A 215 -4.14 -9.63 -29.47
CA LYS A 215 -4.58 -9.08 -28.18
C LYS A 215 -4.59 -10.14 -27.07
N LEU A 216 -5.01 -11.37 -27.38
CA LEU A 216 -5.04 -12.47 -26.42
C LEU A 216 -3.65 -12.96 -26.00
N ILE A 217 -2.60 -12.65 -26.77
CA ILE A 217 -1.21 -12.93 -26.40
C ILE A 217 -0.59 -11.72 -25.69
N VAL A 218 -0.67 -10.53 -26.30
CA VAL A 218 -0.02 -9.32 -25.80
C VAL A 218 -0.67 -8.80 -24.53
N GLY A 219 -2.00 -8.86 -24.42
CA GLY A 219 -2.74 -8.39 -23.24
C GLY A 219 -2.30 -9.06 -21.95
N PRO A 220 -2.34 -10.40 -21.85
CA PRO A 220 -1.84 -11.13 -20.68
C PRO A 220 -0.35 -10.89 -20.40
N LEU A 221 0.51 -10.77 -21.43
CA LEU A 221 1.93 -10.45 -21.24
C LEU A 221 2.13 -9.07 -20.61
N LEU A 222 1.43 -8.05 -21.11
CA LEU A 222 1.45 -6.71 -20.53
C LEU A 222 0.93 -6.73 -19.09
N SER A 223 -0.13 -7.48 -18.81
CA SER A 223 -0.66 -7.64 -17.45
C SER A 223 0.35 -8.31 -16.50
N ILE A 224 1.02 -9.38 -16.93
CA ILE A 224 2.07 -10.03 -16.13
C ILE A 224 3.20 -9.06 -15.82
N ILE A 225 3.66 -8.29 -16.82
CA ILE A 225 4.69 -7.25 -16.63
C ILE A 225 4.19 -6.19 -15.65
N HIS A 226 2.95 -5.74 -15.82
CA HIS A 226 2.32 -4.73 -14.97
C HIS A 226 2.29 -5.19 -13.51
N ILE A 227 1.72 -6.34 -13.20
CA ILE A 227 1.61 -6.89 -11.84
C ILE A 227 2.97 -7.21 -11.23
N TYR A 228 3.93 -7.70 -12.03
CA TYR A 228 5.30 -7.89 -11.58
C TYR A 228 5.94 -6.56 -11.13
N CYS A 229 5.80 -5.51 -11.93
CA CYS A 229 6.32 -4.19 -11.58
C CYS A 229 5.66 -3.64 -10.32
N VAL A 230 4.33 -3.77 -10.17
CA VAL A 230 3.61 -3.36 -8.95
C VAL A 230 4.16 -4.10 -7.72
N SER A 231 4.38 -5.40 -7.86
CA SER A 231 4.88 -6.25 -6.77
C SER A 231 6.26 -5.82 -6.31
N GLU A 232 7.16 -5.53 -7.26
CA GLU A 232 8.50 -5.05 -6.95
C GLU A 232 8.52 -3.59 -6.42
N GLU A 233 7.64 -2.72 -6.94
CA GLU A 233 7.41 -1.36 -6.40
C GLU A 233 7.01 -1.45 -4.92
N MET A 234 6.06 -2.31 -4.59
CA MET A 234 5.56 -2.47 -3.22
C MET A 234 6.58 -3.11 -2.28
N ARG A 235 7.38 -4.08 -2.77
CA ARG A 235 8.52 -4.65 -2.02
C ARG A 235 9.56 -3.60 -1.65
N ALA A 236 9.80 -2.61 -2.51
CA ALA A 236 10.76 -1.54 -2.26
C ALA A 236 10.26 -0.45 -1.29
N THR A 237 8.97 -0.46 -0.91
CA THR A 237 8.37 0.58 -0.08
C THR A 237 8.61 0.34 1.42
N PRO A 238 9.27 1.23 2.18
CA PRO A 238 9.59 1.01 3.59
C PRO A 238 8.48 1.53 4.52
N ILE A 239 7.29 0.89 4.50
CA ILE A 239 6.16 1.32 5.34
C ILE A 239 6.54 1.24 6.83
N ASN A 240 6.40 2.36 7.53
CA ASN A 240 6.89 2.57 8.89
C ASN A 240 5.76 2.67 9.95
N THR A 241 4.52 2.36 9.58
CA THR A 241 3.37 2.27 10.51
C THR A 241 3.16 0.84 10.98
N LEU A 242 2.71 0.65 12.22
CA LEU A 242 2.45 -0.68 12.76
C LEU A 242 1.13 -1.25 12.25
N ASN A 243 1.17 -2.52 11.84
CA ASN A 243 0.00 -3.36 11.51
C ASN A 243 0.23 -4.75 12.13
N PRO A 244 -0.76 -5.67 12.11
CA PRO A 244 -0.59 -6.99 12.73
C PRO A 244 0.64 -7.76 12.25
N GLN A 245 0.94 -7.76 10.95
CA GLN A 245 2.05 -8.49 10.38
C GLN A 245 3.41 -7.89 10.76
N ARG A 246 3.61 -6.59 10.52
CA ARG A 246 4.85 -5.87 10.83
C ARG A 246 5.13 -5.90 12.33
N THR A 247 4.13 -5.71 13.18
CA THR A 247 4.27 -5.83 14.64
C THR A 247 4.74 -7.24 15.03
N ALA A 248 4.12 -8.28 14.47
CA ALA A 248 4.52 -9.65 14.77
C ALA A 248 5.95 -9.97 14.32
N MET A 249 6.38 -9.49 13.15
CA MET A 249 7.74 -9.67 12.64
C MET A 249 8.77 -8.94 13.53
N ILE A 250 8.50 -7.68 13.88
CA ILE A 250 9.35 -6.88 14.79
C ILE A 250 9.55 -7.59 16.13
N VAL A 251 8.47 -8.08 16.72
CA VAL A 251 8.51 -8.75 18.02
C VAL A 251 9.24 -10.08 17.92
N ALA A 252 9.05 -10.84 16.84
CA ALA A 252 9.81 -12.07 16.60
C ALA A 252 11.32 -11.79 16.47
N ASP A 253 11.72 -10.75 15.74
CA ASP A 253 13.13 -10.38 15.57
C ASP A 253 13.77 -9.97 16.89
N PHE A 254 13.08 -9.14 17.68
CA PHE A 254 13.54 -8.72 19.00
C PHE A 254 13.72 -9.90 19.95
N LEU A 255 12.75 -10.81 20.01
CA LEU A 255 12.82 -11.97 20.90
C LEU A 255 13.92 -12.97 20.50
N LYS A 256 14.29 -13.04 19.22
CA LYS A 256 15.35 -13.92 18.73
C LYS A 256 16.74 -13.33 18.86
N THR A 257 16.89 -12.05 18.54
CA THR A 257 18.21 -11.42 18.34
C THR A 257 18.53 -10.33 19.35
N GLY A 258 17.54 -9.85 20.11
CA GLY A 258 17.67 -8.69 20.98
C GLY A 258 17.65 -7.35 20.25
N ASN A 259 17.53 -7.34 18.91
CA ASN A 259 17.50 -6.13 18.08
C ASN A 259 16.19 -6.02 17.30
N VAL A 260 15.83 -4.80 16.89
CA VAL A 260 14.68 -4.56 15.99
C VAL A 260 15.12 -4.17 14.58
N SER A 261 14.46 -4.78 13.59
CA SER A 261 14.60 -4.44 12.17
C SER A 261 14.01 -3.06 11.86
N SER A 262 14.66 -2.29 10.99
CA SER A 262 14.09 -1.03 10.49
C SER A 262 12.99 -1.28 9.45
N PRO A 263 12.13 -0.29 9.13
CA PRO A 263 11.18 -0.42 8.01
C PRO A 263 11.88 -0.74 6.68
N ALA A 264 13.12 -0.26 6.49
CA ALA A 264 13.93 -0.53 5.30
C ALA A 264 14.41 -1.98 5.22
N ASP A 265 14.74 -2.60 6.35
CA ASP A 265 15.19 -4.00 6.42
C ASP A 265 14.01 -4.96 6.30
N LEU A 266 12.89 -4.61 6.92
CA LEU A 266 11.70 -5.46 7.03
C LEU A 266 10.87 -5.51 5.74
N ARG A 267 10.97 -4.50 4.86
CA ARG A 267 10.09 -4.31 3.68
C ARG A 267 10.03 -5.49 2.71
N TYR A 268 11.11 -6.29 2.61
CA TYR A 268 11.21 -7.44 1.71
C TYR A 268 10.75 -8.75 2.34
N GLN A 269 10.54 -8.76 3.66
CA GLN A 269 10.12 -9.94 4.42
C GLN A 269 8.60 -10.01 4.59
N GLU A 270 7.88 -8.92 4.32
CA GLU A 270 6.41 -8.88 4.35
C GLU A 270 5.82 -9.85 3.30
N ASP A 271 4.90 -10.71 3.73
CA ASP A 271 4.05 -11.51 2.85
C ASP A 271 2.91 -10.66 2.31
N LEU A 272 3.03 -10.26 1.04
CA LEU A 272 2.07 -9.38 0.37
C LEU A 272 0.79 -10.09 -0.10
N LEU A 273 0.81 -11.43 -0.19
CA LEU A 273 -0.33 -12.23 -0.66
C LEU A 273 -1.19 -12.70 0.52
N PHE A 274 -0.56 -13.15 1.60
CA PHE A 274 -1.21 -13.75 2.76
C PHE A 274 -0.74 -13.12 4.09
N PRO A 275 -1.07 -11.83 4.36
CA PRO A 275 -0.60 -11.11 5.54
C PRO A 275 -1.16 -11.65 6.86
N GLN A 276 -2.21 -12.48 6.81
CA GLN A 276 -2.82 -13.09 8.00
C GLN A 276 -2.03 -14.29 8.56
N ARG A 277 -0.90 -14.65 7.95
CA ARG A 277 -0.06 -15.74 8.44
C ARG A 277 0.49 -15.38 9.81
N LEU A 278 0.07 -16.15 10.81
CA LEU A 278 0.50 -15.97 12.19
C LEU A 278 2.00 -16.29 12.34
N VAL A 279 2.71 -15.40 13.04
CA VAL A 279 4.12 -15.56 13.36
C VAL A 279 4.22 -16.30 14.69
N LYS A 280 4.62 -17.58 14.64
CA LYS A 280 4.75 -18.45 15.82
C LYS A 280 5.67 -17.86 16.88
N ASP A 281 6.78 -17.30 16.46
CA ASP A 281 7.79 -16.72 17.35
C ASP A 281 7.33 -15.43 18.03
N ALA A 282 6.21 -14.85 17.56
CA ALA A 282 5.56 -13.67 18.16
C ALA A 282 4.18 -14.02 18.75
N GLY A 283 4.01 -15.25 19.22
CA GLY A 283 2.84 -15.65 20.03
C GLY A 283 1.55 -15.97 19.26
N ASN A 284 1.59 -16.07 17.93
CA ASN A 284 0.40 -16.36 17.10
C ASN A 284 -0.79 -15.42 17.38
N VAL A 285 -0.52 -14.12 17.48
CA VAL A 285 -1.52 -13.12 17.84
C VAL A 285 -2.47 -12.81 16.68
N ARG A 286 -3.77 -12.84 16.95
CA ARG A 286 -4.86 -12.38 16.09
C ARG A 286 -5.45 -11.10 16.67
N VAL A 287 -5.74 -10.12 15.82
CA VAL A 287 -6.34 -8.85 16.23
C VAL A 287 -7.61 -8.59 15.45
N GLY A 288 -8.47 -7.74 15.99
CA GLY A 288 -9.61 -7.21 15.26
C GLY A 288 -10.86 -8.08 15.33
N ARG A 289 -10.95 -8.99 16.33
CA ARG A 289 -12.17 -9.72 16.67
C ARG A 289 -12.93 -8.98 17.78
N ALA A 290 -14.26 -9.00 17.70
CA ALA A 290 -15.11 -8.36 18.70
C ALA A 290 -14.96 -9.01 20.08
N LEU A 291 -14.92 -8.19 21.14
CA LEU A 291 -14.69 -8.61 22.53
C LEU A 291 -15.60 -9.77 22.96
N HIS A 292 -16.91 -9.66 22.71
CA HIS A 292 -17.91 -10.66 23.09
C HIS A 292 -17.72 -12.03 22.41
N LYS A 293 -17.00 -12.08 21.27
CA LYS A 293 -16.68 -13.33 20.56
C LYS A 293 -15.41 -14.01 21.09
N VAL A 294 -14.62 -13.29 21.87
CA VAL A 294 -13.27 -13.70 22.28
C VAL A 294 -13.20 -13.92 23.79
N ILE A 295 -13.82 -13.06 24.59
CA ILE A 295 -13.67 -13.05 26.05
C ILE A 295 -15.04 -13.20 26.72
N LYS A 296 -15.17 -14.22 27.57
CA LYS A 296 -16.35 -14.41 28.43
C LYS A 296 -16.36 -13.37 29.57
N PRO A 297 -17.54 -12.93 30.07
CA PRO A 297 -17.61 -11.92 31.13
C PRO A 297 -16.81 -12.25 32.41
N SER A 298 -16.80 -13.53 32.83
CA SER A 298 -16.01 -13.96 33.99
C SER A 298 -14.51 -13.79 33.78
N ARG A 299 -14.02 -14.16 32.60
CA ARG A 299 -12.61 -14.03 32.20
C ARG A 299 -12.20 -12.58 31.99
N PHE A 300 -13.13 -11.72 31.57
CA PHE A 300 -12.88 -10.30 31.40
C PHE A 300 -12.47 -9.62 32.71
N VAL A 301 -13.21 -9.88 33.80
CA VAL A 301 -12.90 -9.33 35.13
C VAL A 301 -11.53 -9.80 35.61
N GLU A 302 -11.23 -11.08 35.43
CA GLU A 302 -9.93 -11.65 35.80
C GLU A 302 -8.77 -11.02 35.00
N LEU A 303 -8.90 -10.89 33.68
CA LEU A 303 -7.85 -10.30 32.84
C LEU A 303 -7.58 -8.83 33.19
N LYS A 304 -8.63 -8.08 33.57
CA LYS A 304 -8.49 -6.70 34.04
C LYS A 304 -7.77 -6.59 35.39
N GLN A 305 -7.86 -7.60 36.25
CA GLN A 305 -7.08 -7.65 37.48
C GLN A 305 -5.60 -7.98 37.21
N VAL A 306 -5.31 -8.79 36.19
CA VAL A 306 -3.96 -9.25 35.84
C VAL A 306 -3.15 -8.20 35.08
N LEU A 307 -3.81 -7.44 34.20
CA LEU A 307 -3.20 -6.41 33.37
C LEU A 307 -3.78 -5.03 33.76
N PRO A 308 -3.51 -4.54 34.98
CA PRO A 308 -4.09 -3.30 35.46
C PRO A 308 -3.55 -2.11 34.64
N GLY A 309 -4.46 -1.28 34.14
CA GLY A 309 -4.11 -0.05 33.41
C GLY A 309 -3.67 -0.25 31.95
N GLU A 310 -3.61 -1.48 31.46
CA GLU A 310 -3.33 -1.74 30.04
C GLU A 310 -4.59 -1.65 29.18
N LYS A 311 -4.42 -1.09 27.97
CA LYS A 311 -5.48 -0.87 26.98
C LYS A 311 -5.69 -2.05 26.03
N PHE A 312 -5.23 -3.22 26.43
CA PHE A 312 -5.36 -4.46 25.66
C PHE A 312 -5.76 -5.62 26.58
N LEU A 313 -6.42 -6.61 25.99
CA LEU A 313 -6.77 -7.86 26.64
C LEU A 313 -6.32 -9.02 25.77
N LEU A 314 -5.81 -10.08 26.40
CA LEU A 314 -5.32 -11.28 25.72
C LEU A 314 -6.13 -12.49 26.15
N ASN A 315 -6.62 -13.25 25.17
CA ASN A 315 -7.21 -14.55 25.41
C ASN A 315 -6.58 -15.61 24.52
N GLY A 316 -6.03 -16.67 25.12
CA GLY A 316 -5.42 -17.77 24.40
C GLY A 316 -6.39 -18.92 24.20
N GLU A 317 -6.70 -19.25 22.95
CA GLU A 317 -7.58 -20.36 22.59
C GLU A 317 -7.02 -21.10 21.35
N ASN A 318 -7.01 -22.44 21.38
CA ASN A 318 -6.61 -23.29 20.25
C ASN A 318 -5.23 -22.95 19.64
N GLY A 319 -4.24 -22.63 20.47
CA GLY A 319 -2.88 -22.33 20.02
C GLY A 319 -2.68 -20.95 19.37
N CYS A 320 -3.72 -20.10 19.37
CA CYS A 320 -3.66 -18.71 18.96
C CYS A 320 -3.98 -17.79 20.15
N ILE A 321 -3.51 -16.55 20.10
CA ILE A 321 -3.84 -15.53 21.09
C ILE A 321 -4.68 -14.46 20.41
N ASP A 322 -5.92 -14.29 20.84
CA ASP A 322 -6.69 -13.14 20.41
C ASP A 322 -6.36 -11.95 21.31
N MET A 323 -5.95 -10.85 20.68
CA MET A 323 -5.75 -9.56 21.32
C MET A 323 -6.89 -8.62 20.94
N VAL A 324 -7.54 -8.05 21.95
CA VAL A 324 -8.57 -7.03 21.80
C VAL A 324 -8.04 -5.73 22.37
N LEU A 325 -8.19 -4.65 21.61
CA LEU A 325 -7.71 -3.31 21.98
C LEU A 325 -8.86 -2.40 22.39
N GLU A 326 -8.61 -1.54 23.36
CA GLU A 326 -9.52 -0.44 23.71
C GLU A 326 -9.59 0.59 22.58
N HIS A 327 -10.66 1.38 22.56
CA HIS A 327 -10.92 2.35 21.49
C HIS A 327 -9.79 3.36 21.33
N ASP A 328 -9.25 3.86 22.44
CA ASP A 328 -8.17 4.86 22.53
C ASP A 328 -6.77 4.23 22.67
N ALA A 329 -6.63 2.92 22.40
CA ALA A 329 -5.33 2.24 22.38
C ALA A 329 -4.46 2.73 21.20
N ILE A 330 -3.19 2.98 21.49
CA ILE A 330 -2.19 3.40 20.50
C ILE A 330 -1.26 2.24 20.11
N GLY A 331 -0.27 2.51 19.26
CA GLY A 331 0.64 1.46 18.81
C GLY A 331 1.52 0.88 19.92
N GLU A 332 1.85 1.67 20.93
CA GLU A 332 2.58 1.21 22.11
C GLU A 332 1.79 0.16 22.90
N ASP A 333 0.48 0.35 23.08
CA ASP A 333 -0.39 -0.63 23.75
C ASP A 333 -0.44 -1.95 22.97
N ALA A 334 -0.52 -1.87 21.63
CA ALA A 334 -0.49 -3.06 20.77
C ALA A 334 0.87 -3.79 20.85
N LEU A 335 1.98 -3.05 20.90
CA LEU A 335 3.33 -3.62 21.05
C LEU A 335 3.50 -4.34 22.40
N LYS A 336 3.05 -3.71 23.50
CA LYS A 336 3.04 -4.34 24.82
C LYS A 336 2.23 -5.63 24.80
N GLY A 337 1.01 -5.58 24.25
CA GLY A 337 0.15 -6.75 24.14
C GLY A 337 0.78 -7.89 23.36
N TRP A 338 1.50 -7.59 22.27
CA TRP A 338 2.25 -8.59 21.51
C TRP A 338 3.41 -9.19 22.30
N LEU A 339 4.18 -8.39 23.04
CA LEU A 339 5.27 -8.88 23.87
C LEU A 339 4.75 -9.79 25.00
N VAL A 340 3.69 -9.39 25.69
CA VAL A 340 3.04 -10.23 26.71
C VAL A 340 2.57 -11.53 26.07
N ALA A 341 1.92 -11.47 24.90
CA ALA A 341 1.45 -12.66 24.20
C ALA A 341 2.61 -13.60 23.84
N ALA A 342 3.68 -13.08 23.27
CA ALA A 342 4.84 -13.86 22.87
C ALA A 342 5.57 -14.48 24.08
N TYR A 343 5.78 -13.72 25.17
CA TYR A 343 6.37 -14.26 26.40
C TYR A 343 5.46 -15.29 27.07
N ALA A 344 4.14 -15.08 27.07
CA ALA A 344 3.19 -16.06 27.60
C ALA A 344 3.29 -17.40 26.85
N VAL A 345 3.49 -17.38 25.53
CA VAL A 345 3.75 -18.61 24.74
C VAL A 345 5.10 -19.24 25.11
N GLN A 346 6.17 -18.47 25.28
CA GLN A 346 7.49 -19.01 25.67
C GLN A 346 7.48 -19.63 27.07
N ILE A 347 6.74 -19.05 28.01
CA ILE A 347 6.61 -19.54 29.40
C ILE A 347 5.75 -20.82 29.44
N LYS A 348 4.82 -20.97 28.50
CA LYS A 348 3.92 -22.11 28.40
C LYS A 348 4.63 -23.33 27.79
N LYS A 349 5.02 -24.29 28.64
CA LYS A 349 5.66 -25.53 28.15
C LYS A 349 4.70 -26.58 27.57
N SER A 350 3.38 -26.61 27.88
CA SER A 350 2.52 -27.74 27.41
C SER A 350 0.98 -27.58 27.38
N SER A 351 0.35 -26.50 27.87
CA SER A 351 -1.14 -26.42 27.95
C SER A 351 -1.80 -25.78 26.72
N PRO A 352 -3.10 -26.04 26.41
CA PRO A 352 -3.83 -25.40 25.31
C PRO A 352 -4.31 -23.97 25.64
N GLU A 353 -4.67 -23.67 26.88
CA GLU A 353 -5.09 -22.33 27.35
C GLU A 353 -3.95 -21.59 28.06
N ILE A 354 -3.94 -20.26 27.99
CA ILE A 354 -2.95 -19.45 28.69
C ILE A 354 -3.38 -19.26 30.14
N SER A 355 -2.60 -19.85 31.06
CA SER A 355 -2.85 -19.70 32.50
C SER A 355 -2.62 -18.25 32.93
N THR A 356 -3.40 -17.80 33.89
CA THR A 356 -3.30 -16.47 34.51
C THR A 356 -1.91 -16.23 35.08
N SER A 357 -1.30 -17.26 35.68
CA SER A 357 0.08 -17.22 36.18
C SER A 357 1.13 -16.99 35.09
N ALA A 358 0.92 -17.52 33.88
CA ALA A 358 1.82 -17.29 32.75
C ALA A 358 1.68 -15.86 32.22
N LEU A 359 0.47 -15.30 32.21
CA LEU A 359 0.22 -13.90 31.83
C LEU A 359 0.90 -12.92 32.79
N VAL A 360 0.81 -13.16 34.11
CA VAL A 360 1.48 -12.30 35.11
C VAL A 360 2.99 -12.26 34.87
N LYS A 361 3.64 -13.43 34.74
CA LYS A 361 5.09 -13.52 34.47
C LYS A 361 5.48 -12.88 33.13
N ALA A 362 4.64 -13.05 32.11
CA ALA A 362 4.86 -12.43 30.80
C ALA A 362 4.72 -10.90 30.87
N TYR A 363 3.79 -10.39 31.68
CA TYR A 363 3.59 -8.97 31.93
C TYR A 363 4.77 -8.33 32.65
N GLU A 364 5.28 -8.97 33.71
CA GLU A 364 6.50 -8.53 34.41
C GLU A 364 7.68 -8.42 33.46
N LYS A 365 7.92 -9.46 32.66
CA LYS A 365 9.02 -9.47 31.67
C LYS A 365 8.84 -8.43 30.57
N MET A 366 7.61 -8.19 30.12
CA MET A 366 7.32 -7.13 29.16
C MET A 366 7.68 -5.76 29.75
N ASN A 367 7.28 -5.46 30.98
CA ASN A 367 7.59 -4.18 31.65
C ASN A 367 9.10 -3.94 31.80
N GLU A 368 9.88 -5.00 32.05
CA GLU A 368 11.34 -4.92 32.13
C GLU A 368 11.99 -4.50 30.80
N VAL A 369 11.55 -5.09 29.68
CA VAL A 369 12.20 -4.89 28.36
C VAL A 369 11.60 -3.74 27.54
N PHE A 370 10.35 -3.35 27.80
CA PHE A 370 9.60 -2.44 26.94
C PHE A 370 10.27 -1.07 26.73
N PRO A 371 10.86 -0.41 27.76
CA PRO A 371 11.51 0.88 27.55
C PRO A 371 12.68 0.82 26.56
N VAL A 372 13.47 -0.26 26.59
CA VAL A 372 14.60 -0.46 25.68
C VAL A 372 14.09 -0.75 24.27
N PHE A 373 13.14 -1.68 24.16
CA PHE A 373 12.49 -2.06 22.91
C PHE A 373 11.83 -0.87 22.19
N LEU A 374 11.08 -0.04 22.93
CA LEU A 374 10.40 1.13 22.41
C LEU A 374 11.38 2.18 21.89
N LYS A 375 12.44 2.46 22.66
CA LYS A 375 13.49 3.41 22.26
C LYS A 375 14.20 2.94 21.01
N GLU A 376 14.49 1.64 20.90
CA GLU A 376 15.13 1.08 19.71
C GLU A 376 14.21 1.22 18.47
N LEU A 377 12.92 0.90 18.60
CA LEU A 377 11.94 1.07 17.51
C LEU A 377 11.84 2.51 17.00
N GLN A 378 11.71 3.47 17.91
CA GLN A 378 11.65 4.88 17.56
C GLN A 378 12.95 5.34 16.88
N SER A 379 14.11 4.89 17.37
CA SER A 379 15.41 5.20 16.75
C SER A 379 15.57 4.64 15.33
N LYS A 380 14.88 3.52 15.02
CA LYS A 380 14.84 2.90 13.69
C LYS A 380 13.77 3.49 12.77
N GLY A 381 13.01 4.49 13.24
CA GLY A 381 12.04 5.24 12.44
C GLY A 381 10.63 4.64 12.38
N TRP A 382 10.26 3.77 13.32
CA TRP A 382 8.88 3.26 13.44
C TRP A 382 7.95 4.28 14.09
N HIS A 383 6.74 4.42 13.56
CA HIS A 383 5.66 5.20 14.18
C HIS A 383 4.94 4.35 15.24
N THR A 384 5.32 4.52 16.50
CA THR A 384 4.76 3.76 17.64
C THR A 384 3.48 4.37 18.20
N ASP A 385 3.16 5.60 17.82
CA ASP A 385 1.93 6.33 18.20
C ASP A 385 0.66 5.74 17.59
N ARG A 386 0.78 4.90 16.56
CA ARG A 386 -0.36 4.40 15.79
C ARG A 386 -0.26 2.90 15.50
N PHE A 387 -1.39 2.22 15.57
CA PHE A 387 -1.53 0.83 15.14
C PHE A 387 -2.79 0.66 14.31
N LEU A 388 -2.60 0.13 13.10
CA LEU A 388 -3.64 0.00 12.08
C LEU A 388 -4.08 -1.46 12.01
N ASP A 389 -5.11 -1.82 12.78
CA ASP A 389 -5.68 -3.18 12.84
C ASP A 389 -6.56 -3.54 11.62
N GLY A 390 -7.04 -2.53 10.89
CA GLY A 390 -7.83 -2.66 9.67
C GLY A 390 -9.27 -3.12 9.84
N THR A 391 -9.70 -3.58 11.03
CA THR A 391 -11.08 -4.04 11.25
C THR A 391 -11.92 -3.07 12.07
N GLY A 392 -11.29 -2.15 12.81
CA GLY A 392 -11.98 -1.19 13.68
C GLY A 392 -12.74 -1.83 14.84
N SER A 393 -12.57 -3.14 15.07
CA SER A 393 -13.22 -3.86 16.17
C SER A 393 -12.44 -3.65 17.46
N ARG A 394 -12.67 -2.49 18.08
CA ARG A 394 -12.15 -2.10 19.40
C ARG A 394 -13.28 -2.06 20.42
N PHE A 395 -12.96 -2.23 21.70
CA PHE A 395 -13.96 -2.15 22.77
C PHE A 395 -13.88 -0.82 23.52
N ALA A 396 -15.01 -0.41 24.10
CA ALA A 396 -15.10 0.66 25.07
C ALA A 396 -15.66 0.07 26.36
N LEU A 397 -15.27 0.66 27.50
CA LEU A 397 -15.74 0.28 28.83
C LEU A 397 -17.11 0.89 29.13
#